data_AF-A0AB37KML3-F1
#
_entry.id   AF-A0AB37KML3-F1
#
_cell.length_a   1.000
_cell.length_b   1.000
_cell.length_c   1.000
_cell.angle_alpha   90.00
_cell.angle_beta   90.00
_cell.angle_gamma   90.00
#
_symmetry.space_group_name_H-M   'P 1'
#
loop_
_entity.id
_entity.type
_entity.pdbx_description
1 polymer ?
#
loop_
_entity_poly.entity_id
_entity_poly.type
_entity_poly.pdbx_seq_one_letter_code
_entity_poly.pdbx_strand_id
1 'polypeptide(L)'
;EPCDTIEPGKMVNVIMSRYKRMKQNKSIWTMAEKLEEAQMIEESLIEISRKEGLEEGMEKGIEQGKKERTEEIIKQMLSLKYHTDASAWLSSLSSDQLEQVPALILTCDTFDEFQNQINHRQP
;
A
#
# COMPACT_ATOMS: atom_id res chain seq x y z
N GLU A 1 15.24 -67.39 -4.21
CA GLU A 1 16.07 -66.18 -4.02
C GLU A 1 15.70 -65.58 -2.67
N PRO A 2 16.60 -65.52 -1.68
CA PRO A 2 16.26 -64.87 -0.43
C PRO A 2 16.36 -63.36 -0.63
N CYS A 3 15.25 -62.66 -0.42
CA CYS A 3 15.23 -61.21 -0.37
C CYS A 3 16.16 -60.77 0.77
N ASP A 4 17.27 -60.10 0.42
CA ASP A 4 18.20 -59.56 1.40
C ASP A 4 17.43 -58.72 2.41
N THR A 5 17.37 -59.21 3.65
CA THR A 5 16.68 -58.51 4.73
C THR A 5 17.47 -57.23 5.01
N ILE A 6 16.94 -56.10 4.55
CA ILE A 6 17.56 -54.79 4.78
C ILE A 6 17.59 -54.57 6.30
N GLU A 7 18.76 -54.73 6.92
CA GLU A 7 18.96 -54.46 8.33
C GLU A 7 18.88 -52.94 8.59
N PRO A 8 17.85 -52.46 9.31
CA PRO A 8 17.63 -51.02 9.48
C PRO A 8 18.80 -50.31 10.17
N GLY A 9 19.50 -51.00 11.07
CA GLY A 9 20.67 -50.46 11.78
C GLY A 9 21.86 -50.15 10.87
N LYS A 10 22.11 -50.97 9.84
CA LYS A 10 23.17 -50.71 8.85
C LYS A 10 22.82 -49.49 7.98
N MET A 11 21.54 -49.36 7.61
CA MET A 11 21.04 -48.22 6.84
C MET A 11 21.19 -46.90 7.63
N VAL A 12 20.80 -46.89 8.90
CA VAL A 12 20.97 -45.72 9.79
C VAL A 12 22.44 -45.32 9.93
N ASN A 13 23.35 -46.29 10.10
CA ASN A 13 24.79 -46.00 10.20
C ASN A 13 25.36 -45.40 8.91
N VAL A 14 24.93 -45.87 7.74
CA VAL A 14 25.33 -45.31 6.44
C VAL A 14 24.82 -43.87 6.29
N ILE A 15 23.55 -43.62 6.66
CA ILE A 15 22.94 -42.28 6.63
C ILE A 15 23.70 -41.33 7.56
N MET A 16 23.94 -41.74 8.81
CA MET A 16 24.68 -40.92 9.78
C MET A 16 26.12 -40.61 9.35
N SER A 17 26.79 -41.57 8.71
CA SER A 17 28.14 -41.37 8.18
C SER A 17 28.18 -40.42 6.97
N ARG A 18 27.14 -40.44 6.13
CA ARG A 18 26.97 -39.47 5.03
C ARG A 18 26.67 -38.07 5.58
N TYR A 19 25.79 -37.94 6.56
CA TYR A 19 25.50 -36.67 7.23
C TYR A 19 26.76 -36.02 7.83
N LYS A 20 27.57 -36.79 8.57
CA LYS A 20 28.85 -36.30 9.12
C LYS A 20 29.81 -35.77 8.04
N ARG A 21 29.93 -36.48 6.91
CA ARG A 21 30.76 -36.03 5.78
C ARG A 21 30.25 -34.75 5.13
N MET A 22 28.94 -34.62 4.94
CA MET A 22 28.36 -33.39 4.40
C MET A 22 28.59 -32.21 5.34
N LYS A 23 28.46 -32.42 6.66
CA LYS A 23 28.73 -31.39 7.68
C LYS A 23 30.19 -30.93 7.71
N GLN A 24 31.13 -31.81 7.37
CA GLN A 24 32.57 -31.48 7.28
C GLN A 24 32.96 -30.86 5.93
N ASN A 25 32.08 -30.91 4.92
CA ASN A 25 32.35 -30.35 3.61
C ASN A 25 32.08 -28.84 3.62
N LYS A 26 33.17 -28.06 3.62
CA LYS A 26 33.12 -26.60 3.62
C LYS A 26 32.28 -26.01 2.49
N SER A 27 32.32 -26.60 1.29
CA SER A 27 31.55 -26.11 0.14
C SER A 27 30.04 -26.28 0.34
N ILE A 28 29.62 -27.45 0.85
CA ILE A 28 28.21 -27.71 1.17
C ILE A 28 27.73 -26.79 2.29
N TRP A 29 28.56 -26.61 3.32
CA TRP A 29 28.22 -25.73 4.43
C TRP A 29 28.09 -24.26 3.99
N THR A 30 29.04 -23.73 3.22
CA THR A 30 28.94 -22.37 2.67
C THR A 30 27.75 -22.18 1.73
N MET A 31 27.39 -23.22 0.96
CA MET A 31 26.18 -23.16 0.13
C MET A 31 24.91 -23.12 0.99
N ALA A 32 24.87 -23.88 2.09
CA ALA A 32 23.76 -23.87 3.03
C ALA A 32 23.62 -22.51 3.73
N GLU A 33 24.73 -21.90 4.16
CA GLU A 33 24.74 -20.55 4.75
C GLU A 33 24.17 -19.53 3.77
N LYS A 34 24.62 -19.54 2.50
CA LYS A 34 24.10 -18.62 1.48
C LYS A 34 22.61 -18.82 1.21
N LEU A 35 22.14 -20.06 1.26
CA LEU A 35 20.72 -20.35 1.09
C LEU A 35 19.90 -19.81 2.27
N GLU A 36 20.40 -19.97 3.49
CA GLU A 36 19.79 -19.42 4.70
C GLU A 36 19.76 -17.89 4.68
N GLU A 37 20.88 -17.25 4.32
CA GLU A 37 20.95 -15.80 4.11
C GLU A 37 19.95 -15.32 3.06
N ALA A 38 19.86 -16.02 1.92
CA ALA A 38 18.91 -15.67 0.86
C ALA A 38 17.45 -15.77 1.34
N GLN A 39 17.12 -16.81 2.12
CA GLN A 39 15.79 -16.99 2.71
C GLN A 39 15.46 -15.87 3.69
N MET A 40 16.39 -15.50 4.57
CA MET A 40 16.18 -14.38 5.50
C MET A 40 15.98 -13.06 4.76
N ILE A 41 16.74 -12.82 3.69
CA ILE A 41 16.57 -11.63 2.86
C ILE A 41 15.19 -11.63 2.20
N GLU A 42 14.77 -12.74 1.61
CA GLU A 42 13.45 -12.87 0.97
C GLU A 42 12.31 -12.58 1.95
N GLU A 43 12.35 -13.18 3.16
CA GLU A 43 11.37 -12.91 4.22
C GLU A 43 11.37 -11.44 4.64
N SER A 44 12.55 -10.83 4.79
CA SER A 44 12.67 -9.43 5.15
C SER A 44 12.08 -8.50 4.08
N LEU A 45 12.30 -8.81 2.80
CA LEU A 45 11.77 -8.04 1.68
C LEU A 45 10.25 -8.12 1.64
N ILE A 46 9.68 -9.31 1.86
CA ILE A 46 8.22 -9.50 1.95
C ILE A 46 7.63 -8.62 3.06
N GLU A 47 8.25 -8.61 4.24
CA GLU A 47 7.74 -7.81 5.36
C GLU A 47 7.87 -6.30 5.10
N ILE A 48 8.97 -5.84 4.51
CA ILE A 48 9.15 -4.44 4.09
C ILE A 48 8.07 -4.05 3.08
N SER A 49 7.92 -4.81 1.99
CA SER A 49 6.93 -4.52 0.95
C SER A 49 5.50 -4.55 1.49
N ARG A 50 5.20 -5.44 2.44
CA ARG A 50 3.90 -5.48 3.11
C ARG A 50 3.65 -4.22 3.93
N LYS A 51 4.66 -3.78 4.69
CA LYS A 51 4.57 -2.58 5.54
C LYS A 51 4.41 -1.31 4.70
N GLU A 52 5.24 -1.15 3.67
CA GLU A 52 5.18 -0.02 2.74
C GLU A 52 3.83 0.02 2.02
N GLY A 53 3.33 -1.13 1.53
CA GLY A 53 2.02 -1.20 0.90
C GLY A 53 0.87 -0.84 1.83
N LEU A 54 0.96 -1.19 3.12
CA LEU A 54 -0.04 -0.80 4.11
C LEU A 54 0.02 0.71 4.41
N GLU A 55 1.22 1.27 4.55
CA GLU A 55 1.44 2.69 4.82
C GLU A 55 0.93 3.55 3.66
N GLU A 56 1.32 3.24 2.43
CA GLU A 56 0.82 3.92 1.22
C GLU A 56 -0.70 3.79 1.09
N GLY A 57 -1.25 2.60 1.35
CA GLY A 57 -2.68 2.36 1.27
C GLY A 57 -3.46 3.20 2.28
N MET A 58 -2.93 3.33 3.49
CA MET A 58 -3.52 4.15 4.55
C MET A 58 -3.43 5.63 4.23
N GLU A 59 -2.28 6.11 3.74
CA GLU A 59 -2.09 7.52 3.35
C GLU A 59 -3.05 7.92 2.22
N LYS A 60 -3.10 7.13 1.14
CA LYS A 60 -4.04 7.33 0.02
C LYS A 60 -5.49 7.28 0.50
N GLY A 61 -5.82 6.36 1.40
CA GLY A 61 -7.15 6.26 1.99
C GLY A 61 -7.55 7.49 2.81
N ILE A 62 -6.63 8.03 3.61
CA ILE A 62 -6.86 9.24 4.41
C ILE A 62 -7.02 10.46 3.50
N GLU A 63 -6.17 10.61 2.49
CA GLU A 63 -6.23 11.71 1.53
C GLU A 63 -7.56 11.70 0.76
N GLN A 64 -7.94 10.53 0.22
CA GLN A 64 -9.21 10.35 -0.46
C GLN A 64 -10.41 10.65 0.45
N GLY A 65 -10.40 10.15 1.69
CA GLY A 65 -11.48 10.40 2.65
C GLY A 65 -11.60 11.88 3.05
N LYS A 66 -10.48 12.61 3.16
CA LYS A 66 -10.49 14.06 3.39
C LYS A 66 -11.08 14.82 2.21
N LYS A 67 -10.72 14.41 0.98
CA LYS A 67 -11.25 15.01 -0.25
C LYS A 67 -12.76 14.81 -0.35
N GLU A 68 -13.23 13.58 -0.22
CA GLU A 68 -14.67 13.25 -0.26
C GLU A 68 -15.47 14.03 0.78
N ARG A 69 -14.96 14.09 2.02
CA ARG A 69 -15.59 14.87 3.08
C ARG A 69 -15.64 16.37 2.77
N THR A 70 -14.57 16.92 2.19
CA THR A 70 -14.51 18.33 1.80
C THR A 70 -15.54 18.64 0.71
N GLU A 71 -15.63 17.79 -0.31
CA GLU A 71 -16.64 17.92 -1.36
C GLU A 71 -18.07 17.85 -0.81
N GLU A 72 -18.34 16.95 0.14
CA GLU A 72 -19.65 16.82 0.77
C GLU A 72 -20.02 18.08 1.58
N ILE A 73 -19.09 18.61 2.37
CA ILE A 73 -19.30 19.86 3.13
C ILE A 73 -19.59 21.01 2.18
N ILE A 74 -18.82 21.14 1.11
CA ILE A 74 -19.02 22.20 0.11
C ILE A 74 -20.39 22.07 -0.56
N LYS A 75 -20.82 20.85 -0.94
CA LYS A 75 -22.15 20.59 -1.48
C LYS A 75 -23.24 21.10 -0.52
N GLN A 76 -23.11 20.81 0.77
CA GLN A 76 -24.05 21.29 1.79
C GLN A 76 -24.06 22.82 1.89
N MET A 77 -22.88 23.45 1.90
CA MET A 77 -22.78 24.92 1.97
C MET A 77 -23.41 25.61 0.75
N LEU A 78 -23.21 25.08 -0.45
CA LEU A 78 -23.82 25.63 -1.68
C LEU A 78 -25.35 25.48 -1.67
N SER A 79 -25.85 24.32 -1.23
CA SER A 79 -27.29 24.09 -1.09
C SER A 79 -27.92 25.04 -0.06
N LEU A 80 -27.22 25.32 1.03
CA LEU A 80 -27.70 26.23 2.08
C LEU A 80 -27.66 27.70 1.67
N LYS A 81 -26.58 28.15 1.02
CA LYS A 81 -26.38 29.58 0.68
C LYS A 81 -27.08 29.98 -0.62
N TYR A 82 -26.95 29.17 -1.66
CA TYR A 82 -27.41 29.52 -3.01
C TYR A 82 -28.65 28.75 -3.45
N HIS A 83 -29.09 27.74 -2.68
CA HIS A 83 -30.21 26.86 -3.03
C HIS A 83 -30.05 26.16 -4.39
N THR A 84 -28.81 25.94 -4.82
CA THR A 84 -28.45 25.32 -6.10
C THR A 84 -27.69 24.03 -5.85
N ASP A 85 -28.03 22.98 -6.61
CA ASP A 85 -27.23 21.76 -6.66
C ASP A 85 -26.10 21.92 -7.69
N ALA A 86 -24.90 22.17 -7.19
CA ALA A 86 -23.68 22.32 -7.99
C ALA A 86 -22.80 21.06 -7.97
N SER A 87 -23.35 19.91 -7.62
CA SER A 87 -22.61 18.64 -7.47
C SER A 87 -21.80 18.26 -8.71
N ALA A 88 -22.36 18.42 -9.91
CA ALA A 88 -21.67 18.12 -11.18
C ALA A 88 -20.47 19.06 -11.44
N TRP A 89 -20.60 20.33 -11.06
CA TRP A 89 -19.53 21.32 -11.21
C TRP A 89 -18.41 21.09 -10.18
N LEU A 90 -18.75 20.77 -8.93
CA LEU A 90 -17.76 20.46 -7.90
C LEU A 90 -16.88 19.26 -8.26
N SER A 91 -17.45 18.21 -8.86
CA SER A 91 -16.70 17.05 -9.33
C SER A 91 -15.70 17.37 -10.46
N SER A 92 -15.82 18.54 -11.10
CA SER A 92 -14.91 19.00 -12.15
C SER A 92 -13.73 19.85 -11.63
N LEU A 93 -13.74 20.23 -10.34
CA LEU A 93 -12.72 21.08 -9.74
C LEU A 93 -11.49 20.28 -9.27
N SER A 94 -10.32 20.92 -9.30
CA SER A 94 -9.09 20.36 -8.74
C SER A 94 -9.05 20.45 -7.21
N SER A 95 -8.15 19.70 -6.56
CA SER A 95 -7.97 19.75 -5.10
C SER A 95 -7.63 21.17 -4.61
N ASP A 96 -6.74 21.87 -5.32
CA ASP A 96 -6.33 23.24 -5.00
C ASP A 96 -7.46 24.26 -5.13
N GLN A 97 -8.40 24.01 -6.04
CA GLN A 97 -9.60 24.83 -6.18
C GLN A 97 -10.56 24.57 -5.00
N LEU A 98 -10.74 23.31 -4.59
CA LEU A 98 -11.61 22.94 -3.48
C LEU A 98 -11.19 23.55 -2.14
N GLU A 99 -9.89 23.74 -1.88
CA GLU A 99 -9.42 24.41 -0.65
C GLU A 99 -9.84 25.87 -0.55
N GLN A 100 -10.01 26.55 -1.69
CA GLN A 100 -10.39 27.96 -1.75
C GLN A 100 -11.91 28.17 -1.70
N VAL A 101 -12.67 27.11 -2.02
CA VAL A 101 -14.14 27.17 -2.08
C VAL A 101 -14.77 27.67 -0.78
N PRO A 102 -14.42 27.18 0.43
CA PRO A 102 -15.07 27.63 1.66
C PRO A 102 -14.90 29.13 1.90
N ALA A 103 -13.72 29.68 1.61
CA ALA A 103 -13.46 31.11 1.76
C ALA A 103 -14.30 31.94 0.77
N LEU A 104 -14.37 31.51 -0.49
CA LEU A 104 -15.12 32.19 -1.54
C LEU A 104 -16.63 32.11 -1.32
N ILE A 105 -17.16 30.97 -0.86
CA ILE A 105 -18.57 30.83 -0.48
C ILE A 105 -18.94 31.83 0.61
N LEU A 106 -18.04 32.14 1.55
CA LEU A 106 -18.34 33.13 2.59
C LEU A 106 -18.35 34.57 2.05
N THR A 107 -17.53 34.87 1.03
CA THR A 107 -17.38 36.24 0.51
C THR A 107 -18.28 36.59 -0.67
N CYS A 108 -18.72 35.62 -1.47
CA CYS A 108 -19.51 35.86 -2.68
C CYS A 108 -21.02 35.88 -2.37
N ASP A 109 -21.75 36.87 -2.85
CA ASP A 109 -23.19 36.98 -2.61
C ASP A 109 -24.03 36.17 -3.61
N THR A 110 -23.49 35.94 -4.81
CA THR A 110 -24.15 35.16 -5.87
C THR A 110 -23.33 33.95 -6.31
N PHE A 111 -24.01 32.93 -6.81
CA PHE A 111 -23.36 31.70 -7.31
C PHE A 111 -22.53 31.97 -8.59
N ASP A 112 -22.99 32.87 -9.45
CA ASP A 112 -22.29 33.24 -10.70
C ASP A 112 -20.95 33.95 -10.41
N GLU A 113 -20.90 34.87 -9.45
CA GLU A 113 -19.65 35.50 -9.02
C GLU A 113 -18.66 34.49 -8.44
N PHE A 114 -19.19 33.55 -7.66
CA PHE A 114 -18.40 32.47 -7.06
C PHE A 114 -17.80 31.54 -8.13
N GLN A 115 -18.60 31.06 -9.09
CA GLN A 115 -18.10 30.22 -10.20
C GLN A 115 -17.07 30.97 -11.05
N ASN A 116 -17.32 32.24 -11.35
CA ASN A 116 -16.37 33.06 -12.12
C ASN A 116 -15.04 33.21 -11.39
N GLN A 117 -15.02 33.44 -10.08
CA GLN A 117 -13.75 33.58 -9.33
C GLN A 117 -12.93 32.28 -9.28
N ILE A 118 -13.57 31.11 -9.22
CA ILE A 118 -12.87 29.82 -9.25
C ILE A 118 -12.32 29.51 -10.64
N ASN A 119 -13.07 29.82 -11.69
CA ASN A 119 -12.66 29.55 -13.07
C ASN A 119 -11.59 30.54 -13.59
N HIS A 120 -11.60 31.81 -13.16
CA HIS A 120 -10.64 32.83 -13.61
C HIS A 120 -9.31 32.82 -12.84
N ARG A 121 -9.20 32.07 -11.73
CA ARG A 121 -7.96 31.88 -10.95
C ARG A 121 -7.17 30.65 -11.39
N GLN A 122 -7.15 30.32 -12.68
CA GLN A 122 -6.14 29.41 -13.21
C GLN A 122 -4.80 30.19 -13.35
N PRO A 123 -3.67 29.67 -12.84
CA PRO A 123 -2.36 30.09 -13.34
C PRO A 123 -2.15 29.63 -14.79
#